data_AF-A0A1F6BVP7-F1
#
_entry.id   AF-A0A1F6BVP7-F1
#
_cell.length_a   1.000
_cell.length_b   1.000
_cell.length_c   1.000
_cell.angle_alpha   90.00
_cell.angle_beta   90.00
_cell.angle_gamma   90.00
#
_symmetry.space_group_name_H-M   'P 1'
#
loop_
_entity.id
_entity.type
_entity.pdbx_description
1 polymer ?
#
loop_
_entity_poly.entity_id
_entity_poly.type
_entity_poly.pdbx_seq_one_letter_code
_entity_poly.pdbx_strand_id
1 'polypeptide(L)'
;MDEAYFKKAALVMAKQKGTRKLAYTVLFDRYPNKTDVMEFLFTKVKPGSELWTDGGSIYKNVGQRWPVTHGRDIHSKFEFEHTSEIEGIFGVYRTFVRRMYHHHWSENLEQYVREFCFRFSSPELFGNPRTYLLKSLTLVPTR
;
A
#
# COMPACT_ATOMS: atom_id res chain seq x y z
N MET A 1 7.19 0.96 -3.73
CA MET A 1 6.50 -0.14 -3.03
C MET A 1 7.41 -0.55 -1.91
N ASP A 2 6.84 -0.77 -0.73
CA ASP A 2 7.60 -1.04 0.47
C ASP A 2 6.71 -1.75 1.51
N GLU A 3 7.30 -2.19 2.61
CA GLU A 3 6.61 -2.85 3.70
C GLU A 3 6.69 -2.08 5.04
N ALA A 4 5.61 -2.14 5.80
CA ALA A 4 5.56 -1.65 7.16
C ALA A 4 5.31 -2.81 8.15
N TYR A 5 6.09 -2.82 9.22
CA TYR A 5 6.08 -3.87 10.22
C TYR A 5 5.26 -3.47 11.46
N PHE A 6 4.46 -4.41 11.97
CA PHE A 6 3.68 -4.30 13.20
C PHE A 6 4.00 -5.49 14.11
N LYS A 7 3.53 -5.44 15.36
CA LYS A 7 3.85 -6.45 16.40
C LYS A 7 3.57 -7.91 15.97
N LYS A 8 2.47 -8.14 15.25
CA LYS A 8 2.04 -9.46 14.77
C LYS A 8 1.51 -9.40 13.33
N ALA A 9 1.98 -8.45 12.55
CA ALA A 9 1.52 -8.30 11.17
C ALA A 9 2.52 -7.51 10.35
N ALA A 10 2.40 -7.61 9.04
CA ALA A 10 3.09 -6.76 8.10
C ALA A 10 2.11 -6.24 7.05
N LEU A 11 2.39 -5.05 6.54
CA LEU A 11 1.65 -4.39 5.48
C LEU A 11 2.57 -4.20 4.29
N VAL A 12 2.27 -4.84 3.17
CA VAL A 12 2.92 -4.54 1.89
C VAL A 12 2.04 -3.53 1.17
N MET A 13 2.62 -2.41 0.73
CA MET A 13 1.89 -1.36 0.05
C MET A 13 2.65 -0.81 -1.16
N ALA A 14 1.91 -0.56 -2.23
CA ALA A 14 2.38 0.15 -3.41
C ALA A 14 1.50 1.35 -3.71
N LYS A 15 2.13 2.42 -4.18
CA LYS A 15 1.47 3.61 -4.67
C LYS A 15 1.77 3.77 -6.15
N GLN A 16 0.75 4.09 -6.95
CA GLN A 16 0.97 4.47 -8.33
C GLN A 16 1.44 5.94 -8.41
N LYS A 17 2.65 6.15 -8.95
CA LYS A 17 3.26 7.48 -9.11
C LYS A 17 2.34 8.44 -9.88
N GLY A 18 2.33 9.70 -9.47
CA GLY A 18 1.48 10.74 -10.05
C GLY A 18 -0.01 10.65 -9.69
N THR A 19 -0.41 9.62 -8.95
CA THR A 19 -1.79 9.44 -8.48
C THR A 19 -1.84 9.26 -6.97
N ARG A 20 -3.05 9.19 -6.40
CA ARG A 20 -3.29 8.78 -5.01
C ARG A 20 -3.71 7.31 -4.88
N LYS A 21 -3.64 6.52 -5.95
CA LYS A 21 -4.08 5.12 -5.92
C LYS A 21 -3.08 4.29 -5.13
N LEU A 22 -3.59 3.60 -4.11
CA LEU A 22 -2.86 2.65 -3.28
C LEU A 22 -3.34 1.23 -3.55
N ALA A 23 -2.40 0.28 -3.57
CA ALA A 23 -2.68 -1.14 -3.48
C ALA A 23 -1.97 -1.69 -2.24
N TYR A 24 -2.61 -2.61 -1.53
CA TYR A 24 -2.08 -3.16 -0.29
C TYR A 24 -2.44 -4.65 -0.11
N THR A 25 -1.65 -5.33 0.70
CA THR A 25 -1.93 -6.65 1.29
C THR A 25 -1.47 -6.64 2.74
N VAL A 26 -2.28 -7.18 3.65
CA VAL A 26 -1.91 -7.38 5.06
C VAL A 26 -1.58 -8.85 5.28
N LEU A 27 -0.47 -9.11 5.97
CA LEU A 27 -0.03 -10.43 6.39
C LEU A 27 -0.13 -10.49 7.91
N PHE A 28 -0.91 -11.44 8.43
CA PHE A 28 -1.05 -11.66 9.87
C PHE A 28 -0.07 -12.73 10.36
N ASP A 29 0.43 -12.54 11.58
CA ASP A 29 1.31 -13.44 12.33
C ASP A 29 2.62 -13.84 11.63
N ARG A 30 3.05 -13.10 10.60
CA ARG A 30 4.30 -13.34 9.87
C ARG A 30 4.84 -12.10 9.16
N TYR A 31 6.11 -12.18 8.78
CA TYR A 31 6.79 -11.19 7.94
C TYR A 31 6.72 -11.56 6.45
N PRO A 32 6.71 -10.57 5.55
CA PRO A 32 6.66 -10.82 4.11
C PRO A 32 7.92 -11.54 3.66
N ASN A 33 7.73 -12.53 2.80
CA ASN A 33 8.80 -13.21 2.08
C ASN A 33 8.70 -12.93 0.58
N LYS A 34 9.63 -13.50 -0.20
CA LYS A 34 9.66 -13.33 -1.66
C LYS A 34 8.36 -13.77 -2.34
N THR A 35 7.74 -14.85 -1.87
CA THR A 35 6.49 -15.37 -2.44
C THR A 35 5.35 -14.38 -2.25
N ASP A 36 5.24 -13.77 -1.07
CA ASP A 36 4.20 -12.76 -0.78
C ASP A 36 4.36 -11.52 -1.66
N VAL A 37 5.61 -11.04 -1.81
CA VAL A 37 5.94 -9.93 -2.70
C VAL A 37 5.55 -10.27 -4.14
N MET A 38 5.87 -11.48 -4.60
CA MET A 38 5.51 -11.91 -5.94
C MET A 38 3.99 -11.98 -6.13
N GLU A 39 3.25 -12.58 -5.19
CA GLU A 39 1.78 -12.65 -5.23
C GLU A 39 1.16 -11.24 -5.28
N PHE A 40 1.67 -10.31 -4.48
CA PHE A 40 1.27 -8.92 -4.54
C PHE A 40 1.49 -8.31 -5.94
N LEU A 41 2.66 -8.52 -6.54
CA LEU A 41 2.97 -8.02 -7.88
C LEU A 41 2.05 -8.64 -8.94
N PHE A 42 1.86 -9.96 -8.91
CA PHE A 42 0.99 -10.70 -9.82
C PHE A 42 -0.46 -10.19 -9.77
N THR A 43 -0.95 -9.88 -8.58
CA THR A 43 -2.37 -9.52 -8.38
C THR A 43 -2.65 -8.03 -8.53
N LYS A 44 -1.69 -7.15 -8.21
CA LYS A 44 -1.93 -5.70 -8.09
C LYS A 44 -1.12 -4.85 -9.06
N VAL A 45 -0.07 -5.37 -9.70
CA VAL A 45 0.84 -4.58 -10.53
C VAL A 45 0.78 -5.04 -11.98
N LYS A 46 0.53 -4.09 -12.89
CA LYS A 46 0.44 -4.39 -14.32
C LYS A 46 1.83 -4.78 -14.89
N PRO A 47 1.92 -5.81 -15.77
CA PRO A 47 3.08 -6.04 -16.62
C PRO A 47 3.55 -4.78 -17.35
N GLY A 48 4.86 -4.59 -17.46
CA GLY A 48 5.53 -3.43 -18.07
C GLY A 48 5.63 -2.20 -17.16
N SER A 49 5.20 -2.29 -15.90
CA SER A 49 5.32 -1.17 -14.95
C SER A 49 6.77 -0.98 -14.50
N GLU A 50 7.14 0.28 -14.22
CA GLU A 50 8.33 0.61 -13.45
C GLU A 50 8.03 0.39 -11.96
N LEU A 51 8.81 -0.48 -11.33
CA LEU A 51 8.69 -0.82 -9.92
C LEU A 51 9.89 -0.24 -9.18
N TRP A 52 9.64 0.65 -8.23
CA TRP A 52 10.66 1.11 -7.29
C TRP A 52 10.45 0.48 -5.93
N THR A 53 11.51 -0.12 -5.38
CA THR A 53 11.54 -0.66 -4.02
C THR A 53 12.81 -0.21 -3.31
N ASP A 54 12.83 -0.45 -2.01
CA ASP A 54 14.04 -0.31 -1.21
C ASP A 54 15.05 -1.45 -1.52
N GLY A 55 16.07 -1.51 -0.67
CA GLY A 55 17.11 -2.50 -0.76
C GLY A 55 16.82 -3.90 -0.21
N GLY A 56 15.58 -4.19 0.20
CA GLY A 56 15.19 -5.44 0.82
C GLY A 56 15.60 -6.70 0.04
N SER A 57 15.99 -7.75 0.77
CA SER A 57 16.37 -9.03 0.17
C SER A 57 15.19 -9.74 -0.51
N ILE A 58 13.96 -9.41 -0.08
CA ILE A 58 12.70 -9.92 -0.62
C ILE A 58 12.40 -9.39 -2.03
N TYR A 59 12.96 -8.24 -2.42
CA TYR A 59 12.80 -7.65 -3.75
C TYR A 59 13.85 -8.10 -4.76
N LYS A 60 14.84 -8.91 -4.34
CA LYS A 60 15.87 -9.42 -5.26
C LYS A 60 15.23 -10.26 -6.36
N ASN A 61 15.58 -9.96 -7.61
CA ASN A 61 15.17 -10.67 -8.82
C ASN A 61 13.66 -10.61 -9.14
N VAL A 62 12.91 -9.62 -8.63
CA VAL A 62 11.47 -9.48 -8.95
C VAL A 62 11.23 -9.31 -10.45
N GLY A 63 12.06 -8.52 -11.14
CA GLY A 63 11.96 -8.31 -12.60
C GLY A 63 12.22 -9.57 -13.44
N GLN A 64 12.84 -10.61 -12.88
CA GLN A 64 13.02 -11.90 -13.57
C GLN A 64 11.76 -12.78 -13.48
N ARG A 65 10.88 -12.52 -12.52
CA ARG A 65 9.70 -13.35 -12.20
C ARG A 65 8.38 -12.70 -12.61
N TRP A 66 8.33 -11.38 -12.64
CA TRP A 66 7.21 -10.59 -13.16
C TRP A 66 7.78 -9.51 -14.08
N PRO A 67 7.19 -9.27 -15.27
CA PRO A 67 7.73 -8.33 -16.25
C PRO A 67 7.56 -6.90 -15.77
N VAL A 68 8.44 -6.45 -14.88
CA VAL A 68 8.54 -5.08 -14.37
C VAL A 68 9.96 -4.59 -14.52
N THR A 69 10.12 -3.31 -14.82
CA THR A 69 11.43 -2.65 -14.77
C THR A 69 11.70 -2.29 -13.31
N HIS A 70 12.58 -3.06 -12.66
CA HIS A 70 12.86 -2.89 -11.24
C HIS A 70 13.99 -1.89 -11.01
N GLY A 71 13.64 -0.73 -10.44
CA GLY A 71 14.58 0.22 -9.86
C GLY A 71 14.68 0.01 -8.35
N ARG A 72 15.88 0.19 -7.80
CA ARG A 72 16.16 0.07 -6.37
C ARG A 72 16.86 1.32 -5.89
N ASP A 73 16.31 1.94 -4.85
CA ASP A 73 17.00 3.01 -4.14
C ASP A 73 17.96 2.38 -3.12
N ILE A 74 19.23 2.80 -3.15
CA ILE A 74 20.23 2.35 -2.17
C ILE A 74 20.34 3.40 -1.06
N HIS A 75 19.60 3.19 0.03
CA HIS A 75 19.58 4.09 1.19
C HIS A 75 20.97 4.31 1.81
N SER A 76 21.86 3.32 1.74
CA SER A 76 23.25 3.46 2.22
C SER A 76 24.10 4.43 1.38
N LYS A 77 23.60 4.84 0.20
CA LYS A 77 24.20 5.85 -0.67
C LYS A 77 23.42 7.17 -0.68
N PHE A 78 22.47 7.34 0.24
CA PHE A 78 21.57 8.50 0.29
C PHE A 78 20.67 8.67 -0.96
N GLU A 79 20.39 7.58 -1.69
CA GLU A 79 19.37 7.57 -2.74
C GLU A 79 17.99 7.38 -2.08
N PHE A 80 17.17 8.43 -2.04
CA PHE A 80 15.81 8.41 -1.46
C PHE A 80 14.73 8.91 -2.44
N GLU A 81 15.08 9.04 -3.71
CA GLU A 81 14.29 9.79 -4.68
C GLU A 81 12.95 9.10 -5.01
N HIS A 82 12.86 7.78 -4.88
CA HIS A 82 11.69 7.01 -5.26
C HIS A 82 10.97 6.33 -4.07
N THR A 83 11.68 5.88 -3.03
CA THR A 83 11.03 5.24 -1.86
C THR A 83 10.45 6.23 -0.84
N SER A 84 10.94 7.48 -0.83
CA SER A 84 10.47 8.51 0.11
C SER A 84 8.95 8.72 0.09
N GLU A 85 8.30 8.56 -1.06
CA GLU A 85 6.85 8.75 -1.18
C GLU A 85 6.06 7.66 -0.46
N ILE A 86 6.46 6.38 -0.55
CA ILE A 86 5.75 5.28 0.13
C ILE A 86 6.03 5.27 1.64
N GLU A 87 7.25 5.62 2.05
CA GLU A 87 7.61 5.81 3.46
C GLU A 87 6.79 6.95 4.09
N GLY A 88 6.63 8.06 3.35
CA GLY A 88 5.76 9.17 3.72
C GLY A 88 4.31 8.72 3.92
N ILE A 89 3.78 7.88 3.02
CA ILE A 89 2.43 7.31 3.15
C ILE A 89 2.28 6.50 4.43
N PHE A 90 3.27 5.68 4.81
CA PHE A 90 3.22 4.96 6.09
C PHE A 90 3.19 5.90 7.30
N GLY A 91 3.90 7.04 7.22
CA GLY A 91 3.82 8.10 8.23
C GLY A 91 2.42 8.73 8.33
N VAL A 92 1.79 8.98 7.18
CA VAL A 92 0.40 9.49 7.12
C VAL A 92 -0.57 8.45 7.68
N TYR A 93 -0.42 7.17 7.34
CA TYR A 93 -1.22 6.08 7.88
C TYR A 93 -1.14 5.99 9.42
N ARG A 94 0.07 6.00 9.99
CA ARG A 94 0.25 6.01 11.45
C ARG A 94 -0.45 7.20 12.10
N THR A 95 -0.38 8.37 11.46
CA THR A 95 -1.07 9.58 11.95
C THR A 95 -2.58 9.46 11.85
N PHE A 96 -3.10 8.93 10.74
CA PHE A 96 -4.52 8.63 10.55
C PHE A 96 -5.05 7.72 11.66
N VAL A 97 -4.39 6.58 11.89
CA VAL A 97 -4.80 5.63 12.93
C VAL A 97 -4.79 6.26 14.31
N ARG A 98 -3.71 6.96 14.67
CA ARG A 98 -3.58 7.63 15.96
C ARG A 98 -4.62 8.73 16.18
N ARG A 99 -4.98 9.49 15.14
CA ARG A 99 -5.95 10.59 15.26
C ARG A 99 -7.40 10.14 15.23
N MET A 100 -7.70 9.07 14.49
CA MET A 100 -9.08 8.60 14.33
C MET A 100 -9.49 7.56 15.37
N TYR A 101 -8.59 6.65 15.75
CA TYR A 101 -8.94 5.53 16.63
C TYR A 101 -8.20 5.59 17.97
N HIS A 102 -7.20 6.47 18.12
CA HIS A 102 -6.28 6.60 19.26
C HIS A 102 -5.40 5.37 19.51
N HIS A 103 -5.98 4.17 19.44
CA HIS A 103 -5.35 2.87 19.54
C HIS A 103 -5.81 1.98 18.38
N HIS A 104 -5.00 1.01 17.99
CA HIS A 104 -5.43 -0.03 17.07
C HIS A 104 -5.02 -1.40 17.59
N TRP A 105 -5.91 -2.37 17.37
CA TRP A 105 -5.63 -3.78 17.62
C TRP A 105 -5.10 -4.41 16.34
N SER A 106 -4.20 -5.40 16.47
CA SER A 106 -3.65 -6.11 15.31
C SER A 106 -4.75 -6.81 14.51
N GLU A 107 -5.80 -7.31 15.16
CA GLU A 107 -6.91 -8.04 14.53
C GLU A 107 -7.70 -7.20 13.52
N ASN A 108 -7.83 -5.90 13.76
CA ASN A 108 -8.56 -4.99 12.87
C ASN A 108 -7.66 -4.24 11.89
N LEU A 109 -6.37 -4.59 11.82
CA LEU A 109 -5.38 -3.87 11.02
C LEU A 109 -5.81 -3.73 9.56
N GLU A 110 -6.31 -4.81 8.96
CA GLU A 110 -6.76 -4.78 7.56
C GLU A 110 -7.93 -3.83 7.34
N GLN A 111 -8.86 -3.72 8.31
CA GLN A 111 -9.98 -2.79 8.22
C GLN A 111 -9.50 -1.34 8.24
N TYR A 112 -8.55 -1.01 9.10
CA TYR A 112 -7.96 0.32 9.18
C TYR A 112 -7.16 0.68 7.92
N VAL A 113 -6.36 -0.27 7.41
CA VAL A 113 -5.61 -0.08 6.16
C VAL A 113 -6.57 0.11 4.98
N ARG A 114 -7.63 -0.69 4.90
CA ARG A 114 -8.67 -0.57 3.87
C ARG A 114 -9.31 0.81 3.88
N GLU A 115 -9.74 1.26 5.05
CA GLU A 115 -10.36 2.58 5.21
C GLU A 115 -9.39 3.70 4.86
N PHE A 116 -8.14 3.60 5.33
CA PHE A 116 -7.08 4.54 4.99
C PHE A 116 -6.88 4.61 3.47
N CYS A 117 -6.68 3.48 2.80
CA CYS A 117 -6.47 3.43 1.36
C CYS A 117 -7.65 4.01 0.59
N PHE A 118 -8.88 3.73 1.02
CA PHE A 118 -10.09 4.27 0.42
C PHE A 118 -10.16 5.80 0.54
N ARG A 119 -9.97 6.34 1.76
CA ARG A 119 -9.99 7.79 2.02
C ARG A 119 -8.84 8.51 1.33
N PHE A 120 -7.63 7.94 1.35
CA PHE A 120 -6.45 8.54 0.72
C PHE A 120 -6.60 8.60 -0.80
N SER A 121 -7.11 7.53 -1.40
CA SER A 121 -7.32 7.43 -2.85
C SER A 121 -8.52 8.24 -3.35
N SER A 122 -9.43 8.66 -2.46
CA SER A 122 -10.66 9.38 -2.80
C SER A 122 -10.80 10.68 -1.96
N PRO A 123 -9.93 11.68 -2.14
CA PRO A 123 -10.00 12.93 -1.38
C PRO A 123 -11.34 13.68 -1.55
N GLU A 124 -12.04 13.46 -2.64
CA GLU A 124 -13.35 14.03 -2.95
C GLU A 124 -14.47 13.53 -2.02
N LEU A 125 -14.24 12.46 -1.25
CA LEU A 125 -15.25 11.77 -0.46
C LEU A 125 -15.99 12.71 0.51
N PHE A 126 -15.28 13.67 1.08
CA PHE A 126 -15.82 14.61 2.08
C PHE A 126 -16.19 15.97 1.49
N GLY A 127 -16.12 16.14 0.16
CA GLY A 127 -16.49 17.39 -0.49
C GLY A 127 -18.00 17.61 -0.53
N ASN A 128 -18.79 16.53 -0.66
CA ASN A 128 -20.24 16.59 -0.52
C ASN A 128 -20.82 15.21 -0.11
N PRO A 129 -21.99 15.16 0.55
CA PRO A 129 -22.61 13.90 0.98
C PRO A 129 -22.91 12.93 -0.16
N ARG A 130 -23.26 13.44 -1.35
CA ARG A 130 -23.58 12.61 -2.51
C ARG A 130 -22.38 11.80 -3.00
N THR A 131 -21.18 12.40 -3.02
CA THR A 131 -19.93 11.74 -3.41
C THR A 131 -19.57 10.64 -2.42
N TYR A 132 -19.75 10.90 -1.12
CA TYR A 132 -19.60 9.87 -0.09
C TYR A 132 -20.50 8.67 -0.40
N LEU A 133 -21.80 8.88 -0.62
CA LEU A 133 -22.76 7.82 -0.90
C LEU A 133 -22.42 7.06 -2.19
N LEU A 134 -22.12 7.76 -3.28
CA LEU A 134 -21.78 7.14 -4.57
C LEU A 134 -20.52 6.27 -4.52
N LYS A 135 -19.56 6.61 -3.65
CA LYS A 135 -18.28 5.89 -3.53
C LYS A 135 -18.31 4.77 -2.50
N SER A 136 -19.16 4.88 -1.47
CA SER A 136 -19.24 3.91 -0.37
C SER A 136 -20.34 2.87 -0.55
N LEU A 137 -21.40 3.20 -1.29
CA LEU A 137 -22.52 2.30 -1.52
C LEU A 137 -22.31 1.51 -2.82
N THR A 138 -22.40 0.19 -2.72
CA THR A 138 -22.61 -0.65 -3.90
C THR A 138 -24.09 -0.57 -4.24
N LEU A 139 -24.43 0.11 -5.34
CA LEU A 139 -25.81 0.13 -5.81
C LEU A 139 -26.19 -1.31 -6.21
N VAL A 140 -27.13 -1.91 -5.50
CA VAL A 140 -27.72 -3.19 -5.90
C VAL A 140 -28.37 -2.96 -7.27
N PRO A 141 -28.01 -3.72 -8.32
CA PRO A 141 -28.62 -3.56 -9.63
C PRO A 141 -30.14 -3.73 -9.48
N THR A 142 -30.89 -2.69 -9.84
CA THR A 142 -32.34 -2.78 -9.94
C THR A 142 -32.64 -3.63 -11.16
N ARG A 143 -33.34 -4.75 -10.97
CA ARG A 143 -33.79 -5.63 -12.05
C ARG A 143 -34.76 -4.92 -12.98
#